data_AF-A0A3A0A156-F1
#
_entry.id   AF-A0A3A0A156-F1
#
_cell.length_a   1.000
_cell.length_b   1.000
_cell.length_c   1.000
_cell.angle_alpha   90.00
_cell.angle_beta   90.00
_cell.angle_gamma   90.00
#
_symmetry.space_group_name_H-M   'P 1'
#
loop_
_entity.id
_entity.type
_entity.pdbx_description
1 polymer ?
#
loop_
_entity_poly.entity_id
_entity_poly.type
_entity_poly.pdbx_seq_one_letter_code
_entity_poly.pdbx_strand_id
1 'polypeptide(L)' 'WQIERGQILIARLDGERLVLEKPAQVLQRVKRRFAALRGQPSLADELIAERRAEARREAVP' A
#
# COMPACT_ATOMS: atom_id res chain seq x y z
N TRP A 1 -24.26 -0.16 -8.42
CA TRP A 1 -23.00 0.56 -8.68
C TRP A 1 -23.35 1.68 -9.64
N GLN A 2 -23.31 2.95 -9.22
CA GLN A 2 -23.72 4.11 -10.04
C GLN A 2 -22.48 4.96 -10.35
N ILE A 3 -22.30 5.31 -11.63
CA ILE A 3 -21.27 6.24 -12.11
C ILE A 3 -21.98 7.49 -12.61
N GLU A 4 -21.42 8.66 -12.31
CA GLU A 4 -21.97 9.95 -12.74
C GLU A 4 -21.02 10.68 -13.68
N ARG A 5 -21.57 11.59 -14.48
CA ARG A 5 -20.78 12.40 -15.41
C ARG A 5 -19.81 13.28 -14.63
N GLY A 6 -18.56 13.33 -15.09
CA GLY A 6 -17.48 14.08 -14.42
C GLY A 6 -16.90 13.37 -13.18
N GLN A 7 -17.42 12.19 -12.81
CA GLN A 7 -16.87 11.43 -11.70
C GLN A 7 -15.48 10.87 -12.04
N ILE A 8 -14.54 11.06 -11.13
CA ILE A 8 -13.18 10.51 -11.25
C ILE A 8 -13.20 9.02 -10.92
N LEU A 9 -12.71 8.21 -11.84
CA LEU A 9 -12.52 6.78 -11.69
C LEU A 9 -11.05 6.43 -11.92
N ILE A 10 -10.59 5.35 -11.27
CA ILE A 10 -9.26 4.80 -11.48
C ILE A 10 -9.38 3.62 -12.43
N ALA A 11 -8.64 3.67 -13.54
CA ALA A 11 -8.54 2.57 -14.48
C ALA A 11 -7.34 1.69 -14.14
N ARG A 12 -7.51 0.37 -14.24
CA ARG A 12 -6.40 -0.58 -14.24
C ARG A 12 -6.65 -1.72 -15.22
N LEU A 13 -5.58 -2.37 -15.64
CA LEU A 13 -5.65 -3.64 -16.33
C LEU A 13 -5.62 -4.79 -15.31
N ASP A 14 -6.43 -5.81 -15.57
CA ASP A 14 -6.48 -7.07 -14.84
C ASP A 14 -6.45 -8.21 -15.86
N GLY A 15 -5.23 -8.64 -16.20
CA GLY A 15 -5.00 -9.44 -17.40
C GLY A 15 -5.48 -8.69 -18.65
N GLU A 16 -6.41 -9.29 -19.38
CA GLU A 16 -7.00 -8.72 -20.60
C GLU A 16 -8.24 -7.83 -20.32
N ARG A 17 -8.54 -7.53 -19.05
CA ARG A 17 -9.73 -6.74 -18.67
C ARG A 17 -9.35 -5.33 -18.27
N LEU A 18 -10.07 -4.34 -18.80
CA LEU A 18 -10.06 -2.98 -18.28
C LEU A 18 -11.05 -2.88 -17.11
N VAL A 19 -10.56 -2.56 -15.93
CA VAL A 19 -11.37 -2.40 -14.72
C VAL A 19 -11.38 -0.93 -14.32
N LEU A 20 -12.58 -0.36 -14.18
CA LEU A 20 -12.79 0.97 -13.61
C LEU A 20 -13.23 0.83 -12.16
N GLU A 21 -12.60 1.59 -11.27
CA GLU A 21 -12.87 1.54 -9.85
C GLU A 21 -13.08 2.94 -9.27
N LYS A 22 -13.99 3.05 -8.32
CA LYS A 22 -14.08 4.26 -7.52
C LYS A 22 -12.85 4.35 -6.61
N PRO A 23 -12.28 5.55 -6.37
CA PRO A 23 -11.14 5.71 -5.46
C PRO A 23 -11.37 5.07 -4.08
N ALA A 24 -12.60 5.19 -3.54
CA ALA A 24 -12.98 4.56 -2.27
C ALA A 24 -12.87 3.02 -2.29
N GLN A 25 -13.17 2.38 -3.43
CA GLN A 25 -13.06 0.93 -3.58
C GLN A 25 -11.59 0.50 -3.67
N VAL A 26 -10.75 1.29 -4.36
CA VAL A 26 -9.31 1.06 -4.40
C VAL A 26 -8.73 1.12 -2.98
N LEU A 27 -9.09 2.14 -2.19
CA LEU A 27 -8.66 2.28 -0.81
C LEU A 27 -9.11 1.07 0.05
N GLN A 28 -10.37 0.66 -0.07
CA GLN A 28 -10.88 -0.51 0.66
C GLN A 28 -10.16 -1.80 0.27
N ARG A 29 -9.86 -2.00 -1.03
CA ARG A 29 -9.08 -3.15 -1.48
C ARG A 29 -7.68 -3.16 -0.87
N VAL A 30 -6.99 -2.02 -0.87
CA VAL A 30 -5.66 -1.88 -0.27
C VAL A 30 -5.73 -2.21 1.21
N LYS A 31 -6.66 -1.60 1.95
CA LYS A 31 -6.87 -1.89 3.37
C LYS A 31 -7.15 -3.38 3.64
N ARG A 32 -7.95 -4.02 2.80
CA ARG A 32 -8.25 -5.46 2.90
C ARG A 32 -7.03 -6.34 2.62
N ARG A 33 -6.22 -5.99 1.62
CA ARG A 33 -4.97 -6.72 1.31
C ARG A 33 -4.03 -6.73 2.52
N PHE A 34 -3.92 -5.62 3.22
CA PHE A 34 -3.06 -5.49 4.40
C PHE A 34 -3.77 -5.85 5.72
N ALA A 35 -5.04 -6.25 5.69
CA ALA A 35 -5.78 -6.58 6.91
C ALA A 35 -5.17 -7.77 7.67
N ALA A 36 -4.56 -8.72 6.96
CA ALA A 36 -3.85 -9.86 7.55
C ALA A 36 -2.62 -9.45 8.37
N LEU A 37 -2.08 -8.25 8.16
CA LEU A 37 -0.95 -7.71 8.91
C LEU A 37 -1.38 -6.89 10.13
N ARG A 38 -2.69 -6.74 10.40
CA ARG A 38 -3.14 -5.99 11.58
C ARG A 38 -2.65 -6.68 12.85
N GLY A 39 -2.00 -5.90 13.72
CA GLY A 39 -1.43 -6.39 14.97
C GLY A 39 -0.08 -7.08 14.82
N GLN A 40 0.43 -7.25 13.60
CA GLN A 40 1.83 -7.63 13.39
C GLN A 40 2.73 -6.41 13.65
N PRO A 41 3.96 -6.63 14.15
CA PRO A 41 4.92 -5.56 14.28
C PRO A 41 5.23 -4.95 12.90
N SER A 42 5.56 -3.66 12.92
CA SER A 42 5.78 -2.90 11.70
C SER A 42 7.13 -3.28 11.10
N LEU A 43 7.08 -4.08 10.03
CA LEU A 43 8.28 -4.45 9.26
C LEU A 43 9.06 -3.21 8.79
N ALA A 44 8.37 -2.12 8.47
CA ALA A 44 9.02 -0.87 8.11
C ALA A 44 9.85 -0.31 9.27
N ASP A 45 9.31 -0.31 10.49
CA ASP A 45 10.02 0.18 11.67
C ASP A 45 11.20 -0.73 12.03
N GLU A 46 11.03 -2.05 11.89
CA GLU A 46 12.10 -3.04 12.06
C GLU A 46 13.26 -2.76 11.10
N LEU A 47 12.98 -2.66 9.79
CA LEU A 47 14.00 -2.40 8.78
C LEU A 47 14.69 -1.04 8.97
N ILE A 48 13.95 -0.02 9.41
CA ILE A 48 14.52 1.29 9.72
C ILE A 48 15.45 1.20 10.95
N ALA A 49 15.04 0.46 11.98
CA ALA A 49 15.85 0.26 13.19
C ALA A 49 17.15 -0.47 12.86
N GLU A 50 17.08 -1.53 12.05
CA GLU A 50 18.24 -2.27 11.54
C GLU A 50 19.19 -1.35 10.78
N ARG A 51 18.67 -0.58 9.81
CA ARG A 51 19.47 0.39 9.04
C ARG A 51 20.17 1.42 9.91
N ARG A 52 19.48 1.95 10.93
CA ARG A 52 20.08 2.90 11.88
C ARG A 52 21.15 2.25 12.74
N ALA A 53 20.97 0.98 13.13
CA ALA A 53 21.97 0.25 13.90
C ALA A 53 23.23 -0.05 13.08
N GLU A 54 23.07 -0.41 11.81
CA GLU A 54 24.18 -0.63 10.87
C GLU A 54 24.94 0.67 10.62
N ALA A 55 24.25 1.77 10.32
CA ALA A 55 24.87 3.08 10.11
C ALA A 55 25.70 3.56 11.33
N ARG A 56 25.27 3.23 12.55
CA ARG A 56 26.06 3.52 13.76
C ARG A 56 27.32 2.67 13.86
N ARG A 57 27.28 1.40 13.43
CA ARG A 57 28.46 0.52 13.41
C ARG A 57 29.49 0.98 12.39
N GLU A 58 29.02 1.39 11.21
CA GLU A 58 29.87 1.92 10.14
C GLU A 58 30.48 3.30 10.46
N ALA A 59 29.83 4.10 11.31
CA ALA A 59 30.31 5.42 11.69
C ALA A 59 31.39 5.43 12.79
N VAL A 60 31.71 4.27 13.39
CA VAL A 60 32.82 4.13 14.34
C VAL A 60 34.08 3.79 13.53
N PRO A 61 35.17 4.59 13.63
CA PRO A 61 36.43 4.36 12.90
C PRO A 61 37.13 3.04 13.26
#